data_AF-A0A529L4K3-F1
#
_entry.id   AF-A0A529L4K3-F1
#
_cell.length_a   1.000
_cell.length_b   1.000
_cell.length_c   1.000
_cell.angle_alpha   90.00
_cell.angle_beta   90.00
_cell.angle_gamma   90.00
#
_symmetry.space_group_name_H-M   'P 1'
#
loop_
_entity.id
_entity.type
_entity.pdbx_description
1 polymer ?
#
loop_
_entity_poly.entity_id
_entity_poly.type
_entity_poly.pdbx_seq_one_letter_code
_entity_poly.pdbx_strand_id
1 'polypeptide(L)'
;IILNPDEEVQARLSLVFAKFRELHSARAVMRYLRKNDLPLPVRPLLGPAPHDVVWREADSARVLSILQNPAYAGAYVYGRYRTEGGRLRHDVYRPKTVKVPIADWEVCLQAAHPGYIGWEEFMENQRRLANNINRYAAGHSGVPRKGAALLQGIAVCGRCGRR
;
A
#
# COMPACT_ATOMS: atom_id res chain seq x y z
N ILE A 1 12.66 17.76 1.66
CA ILE A 1 11.73 17.10 0.71
C ILE A 1 10.61 18.09 0.45
N ILE A 2 10.26 18.33 -0.82
CA ILE A 2 9.16 19.23 -1.20
C ILE A 2 8.12 18.43 -2.00
N LEU A 3 6.89 18.94 -2.10
CA LEU A 3 5.89 18.39 -3.00
C LEU A 3 6.35 18.54 -4.45
N ASN A 4 5.84 17.67 -5.33
CA ASN A 4 6.15 17.77 -6.75
C ASN A 4 5.66 19.12 -7.28
N PRO A 5 6.48 19.92 -7.99
CA PRO A 5 6.05 21.20 -8.54
C PRO A 5 4.90 21.09 -9.55
N ASP A 6 4.73 19.93 -10.18
CA ASP A 6 3.65 19.69 -11.14
C ASP A 6 2.29 19.54 -10.44
N GLU A 7 1.38 20.48 -10.72
CA GLU A 7 0.01 20.50 -10.18
C GLU A 7 -0.80 19.28 -10.61
N GLU A 8 -0.60 18.74 -11.81
CA GLU A 8 -1.32 17.55 -12.28
C GLU A 8 -0.92 16.33 -11.45
N VAL A 9 0.38 16.20 -11.15
CA VAL A 9 0.89 15.14 -10.26
C VAL A 9 0.29 15.28 -8.87
N GLN A 10 0.26 16.50 -8.32
CA GLN A 10 -0.33 16.74 -7.01
C GLN A 10 -1.83 16.39 -7.00
N ALA A 11 -2.59 16.88 -7.96
CA ALA A 11 -4.01 16.62 -8.10
C ALA A 11 -4.29 15.12 -8.24
N ARG A 12 -3.47 14.39 -9.01
CA ARG A 12 -3.63 12.94 -9.19
C ARG A 12 -3.39 12.17 -7.89
N LEU A 13 -2.34 12.53 -7.14
CA LEU A 13 -2.04 11.88 -5.86
C LEU A 13 -3.13 12.18 -4.82
N SER A 14 -3.58 13.42 -4.73
CA SER A 14 -4.70 13.81 -3.86
C SER A 14 -5.99 13.04 -4.22
N LEU A 15 -6.28 12.87 -5.51
CA LEU A 15 -7.42 12.08 -5.98
C LEU A 15 -7.34 10.62 -5.55
N VAL A 16 -6.15 10.00 -5.60
CA VAL A 16 -5.95 8.61 -5.14
C VAL A 16 -6.33 8.47 -3.67
N PHE A 17 -5.85 9.37 -2.81
CA PHE A 17 -6.19 9.34 -1.38
C PHE A 17 -7.67 9.61 -1.13
N ALA A 18 -8.24 10.62 -1.80
CA ALA A 18 -9.67 10.93 -1.69
C ALA A 18 -10.55 9.73 -2.10
N LYS A 19 -10.24 9.08 -3.24
CA LYS A 19 -10.99 7.91 -3.69
C LYS A 19 -10.74 6.68 -2.85
N PHE A 20 -9.58 6.54 -2.22
CA PHE A 20 -9.35 5.48 -1.25
C PHE A 20 -10.16 5.69 0.03
N ARG A 21 -10.29 6.95 0.48
CA ARG A 21 -11.14 7.31 1.62
C ARG A 21 -12.60 6.96 1.38
N GLU A 22 -13.08 7.12 0.15
CA GLU A 22 -14.45 6.78 -0.28
C GLU A 22 -14.65 5.26 -0.47
N LEU A 23 -13.78 4.62 -1.27
CA LEU A 23 -13.98 3.25 -1.75
C LEU A 23 -13.37 2.17 -0.85
N HIS A 24 -12.47 2.56 0.06
CA HIS A 24 -11.78 1.68 1.01
C HIS A 24 -11.00 0.51 0.37
N SER A 25 -10.77 0.50 -0.94
CA SER A 25 -10.14 -0.62 -1.66
C SER A 25 -9.24 -0.13 -2.80
N ALA A 26 -7.97 -0.54 -2.78
CA ALA A 26 -6.99 -0.17 -3.82
C ALA A 26 -7.41 -0.65 -5.21
N ARG A 27 -8.05 -1.83 -5.33
CA ARG A 27 -8.59 -2.31 -6.61
C ARG A 27 -9.77 -1.46 -7.09
N ALA A 28 -10.63 -1.00 -6.18
CA ALA A 28 -11.74 -0.13 -6.53
C ALA A 28 -11.25 1.24 -7.02
N VAL A 29 -10.24 1.81 -6.36
CA VAL A 29 -9.56 3.05 -6.80
C VAL A 29 -8.94 2.86 -8.18
N MET A 30 -8.21 1.77 -8.42
CA MET A 30 -7.65 1.47 -9.74
C MET A 30 -8.72 1.38 -10.83
N ARG A 31 -9.86 0.70 -10.58
CA ARG A 31 -10.97 0.63 -11.54
C ARG A 31 -11.57 2.00 -11.81
N TYR A 32 -11.72 2.84 -10.78
CA TYR A 32 -12.21 4.20 -10.94
C TYR A 32 -11.28 5.01 -11.85
N LEU A 33 -9.96 4.97 -11.58
CA LEU A 33 -8.98 5.66 -12.41
C LEU A 33 -9.03 5.20 -13.87
N ARG A 34 -9.06 3.89 -14.11
CA ARG A 34 -9.17 3.35 -15.48
C ARG A 34 -10.47 3.72 -16.18
N LYS A 35 -11.60 3.71 -15.47
CA LYS A 35 -12.90 4.09 -16.04
C LYS A 35 -12.93 5.54 -16.53
N ASN A 36 -12.12 6.41 -15.94
CA ASN A 36 -12.07 7.83 -16.27
C ASN A 36 -10.80 8.18 -17.07
N ASP A 37 -10.07 7.18 -17.60
CA ASP A 37 -8.83 7.37 -18.36
C ASP A 37 -7.77 8.20 -17.62
N LEU A 38 -7.66 7.96 -16.31
CA LEU A 38 -6.77 8.67 -15.42
C LEU A 38 -5.48 7.87 -15.15
N PRO A 39 -4.37 8.11 -15.88
CA PRO A 39 -3.08 7.49 -15.58
C PRO A 39 -2.49 7.95 -14.24
N LEU A 40 -1.51 7.21 -13.73
CA LEU A 40 -0.76 7.57 -12.53
C LEU A 40 0.67 8.01 -12.89
N PRO A 41 1.20 9.01 -12.17
CA PRO A 41 2.57 9.47 -12.37
C PRO A 41 3.55 8.43 -11.82
N VAL A 42 4.58 8.15 -12.59
CA VAL A 42 5.66 7.21 -12.23
C VAL A 42 6.98 7.89 -12.51
N ARG A 43 7.84 7.95 -11.51
CA ARG A 43 9.25 8.24 -11.73
C ARG A 43 10.00 6.92 -11.94
N PRO A 44 10.52 6.62 -13.13
CA PRO A 44 11.33 5.44 -13.35
C PRO A 44 12.60 5.54 -12.51
N LEU A 45 13.01 4.43 -11.89
CA LEU A 45 14.24 4.35 -11.08
C LEU A 45 15.48 4.00 -11.92
N LEU A 46 15.28 3.63 -13.18
CA LEU A 46 16.31 3.18 -14.12
C LEU A 46 16.25 4.09 -15.35
N GLY A 47 17.43 4.49 -15.83
CA GLY A 47 17.59 5.38 -16.99
C GLY A 47 18.56 6.53 -16.72
N PRO A 48 19.02 7.23 -17.76
CA PRO A 48 19.84 8.43 -17.61
C PRO A 48 19.06 9.49 -16.83
N ALA A 49 19.73 10.15 -15.88
CA ALA A 49 19.15 11.24 -15.11
C ALA A 49 19.02 12.51 -16.00
N PRO A 50 18.01 13.36 -15.78
CA PRO A 50 16.95 13.26 -14.76
C PRO A 50 15.81 12.32 -15.15
N HIS A 51 15.29 11.55 -14.18
CA HIS A 51 14.13 10.69 -14.40
C HIS A 51 12.84 11.52 -14.45
N ASP A 52 12.41 11.83 -15.67
CA ASP A 52 11.15 12.51 -15.93
C ASP A 52 9.95 11.71 -15.41
N VAL A 53 8.88 12.43 -15.06
CA VAL A 53 7.62 11.80 -14.65
C VAL A 53 6.94 11.22 -15.89
N VAL A 54 6.69 9.92 -15.88
CA VAL A 54 6.00 9.21 -16.95
C VAL A 54 4.61 8.82 -16.47
N TRP A 55 3.60 9.07 -17.29
CA TRP A 55 2.22 8.69 -17.01
C TRP A 55 1.96 7.27 -17.48
N ARG A 56 1.51 6.40 -16.57
CA ARG A 56 1.20 4.99 -16.87
C ARG A 56 -0.19 4.64 -16.42
N GLU A 57 -0.82 3.68 -17.10
CA GLU A 57 -2.13 3.17 -16.70
C GLU A 57 -2.12 2.76 -15.21
N ALA A 58 -3.21 3.10 -14.51
CA ALA A 58 -3.35 2.76 -13.11
C ALA A 58 -3.35 1.24 -12.92
N ASP A 59 -2.47 0.72 -12.07
CA ASP A 59 -2.49 -0.67 -11.65
C ASP A 59 -2.66 -0.75 -10.12
N SER A 60 -3.14 -1.90 -9.63
CA SER A 60 -3.40 -2.04 -8.19
C SER A 60 -2.12 -2.00 -7.35
N ALA A 61 -0.97 -2.42 -7.91
CA ALA A 61 0.30 -2.42 -7.21
C ALA A 61 0.83 -0.99 -6.99
N ARG A 62 0.62 -0.11 -7.96
CA ARG A 62 0.98 1.31 -7.96
C ARG A 62 0.07 2.11 -7.04
N VAL A 63 -1.23 1.82 -7.04
CA VAL A 63 -2.15 2.39 -6.03
C VAL A 63 -1.69 1.96 -4.63
N LEU A 64 -1.37 0.69 -4.43
CA LEU A 64 -0.85 0.20 -3.13
C LEU A 64 0.48 0.85 -2.75
N SER A 65 1.43 1.01 -3.68
CA SER A 65 2.71 1.63 -3.38
C SER A 65 2.55 3.09 -2.97
N ILE A 66 1.62 3.82 -3.58
CA ILE A 66 1.25 5.18 -3.17
C ILE A 66 0.66 5.17 -1.75
N LEU A 67 -0.37 4.36 -1.51
CA LEU A 67 -1.04 4.32 -0.21
C LEU A 67 -0.14 3.83 0.93
N GLN A 68 0.88 3.02 0.64
CA GLN A 68 1.82 2.48 1.63
C GLN A 68 3.08 3.34 1.82
N ASN A 69 3.22 4.45 1.10
CA ASN A 69 4.39 5.31 1.22
C ASN A 69 4.20 6.38 2.31
N PRO A 70 4.90 6.28 3.46
CA PRO A 70 4.79 7.26 4.54
C PRO A 70 5.32 8.65 4.16
N ALA A 71 6.13 8.78 3.10
CA ALA A 71 6.56 10.09 2.62
C ALA A 71 5.37 10.95 2.17
N TYR A 72 4.30 10.36 1.63
CA TYR A 72 3.11 11.14 1.29
C TYR A 72 2.33 11.63 2.53
N ALA A 73 2.66 11.12 3.72
CA ALA A 73 2.14 11.60 4.99
C ALA A 73 3.03 12.66 5.65
N GLY A 74 4.06 13.15 4.94
CA GLY A 74 5.05 14.08 5.49
C GLY A 74 6.04 13.44 6.46
N ALA A 75 6.10 12.11 6.51
CA ALA A 75 6.96 11.39 7.45
C ALA A 75 8.29 10.97 6.81
N TYR A 76 9.39 11.32 7.48
CA TYR A 76 10.70 10.78 7.18
C TYR A 76 10.92 9.49 7.98
N VAL A 77 11.22 8.41 7.28
CA VAL A 77 11.30 7.08 7.90
C VAL A 77 12.55 6.32 7.46
N TYR A 78 13.11 5.55 8.40
CA TYR A 78 14.22 4.64 8.16
C TYR A 78 13.96 3.30 8.86
N GLY A 79 14.55 2.22 8.33
CA GLY A 79 14.35 0.87 8.89
C GLY A 79 13.05 0.18 8.49
N ARG A 80 12.41 0.60 7.38
CA ARG A 80 11.18 -0.05 6.84
C ARG A 80 11.39 -1.51 6.44
N TYR A 81 12.62 -1.88 6.14
CA TYR A 81 13.03 -3.20 5.71
C TYR A 81 14.29 -3.59 6.49
N ARG A 82 14.34 -4.83 6.96
CA ARG A 82 15.53 -5.42 7.57
C ARG A 82 15.96 -6.62 6.74
N THR A 83 17.27 -6.80 6.60
CA THR A 83 17.84 -7.99 6.01
C THR A 83 18.07 -8.99 7.12
N GLU A 84 17.25 -10.04 7.15
CA GLU A 84 17.42 -11.14 8.08
C GLU A 84 18.09 -12.31 7.37
N GLY A 85 18.99 -12.98 8.07
CA GLY A 85 19.60 -14.22 7.60
C GLY A 85 18.62 -15.36 7.55
N GLY A 86 18.28 -15.86 6.35
CA GLY A 86 17.45 -17.04 6.20
C GLY A 86 18.32 -18.28 5.98
N ARG A 87 18.32 -19.23 6.94
CA ARG A 87 18.91 -20.57 6.74
C ARG A 87 17.92 -21.40 5.92
N LEU A 88 18.26 -21.70 4.65
CA LEU A 88 17.38 -22.46 3.76
C LEU A 88 17.48 -23.98 3.99
N ARG A 89 18.71 -24.49 4.21
CA ARG A 89 19.12 -25.87 4.57
C ARG A 89 20.55 -25.83 5.15
N HIS A 90 21.06 -26.93 5.71
CA HIS A 90 22.49 -27.05 6.07
C HIS A 90 23.35 -26.53 4.91
N ASP A 91 24.17 -25.51 5.20
CA ASP A 91 25.15 -24.84 4.34
C ASP A 91 24.71 -23.83 3.26
N VAL A 92 23.42 -23.47 3.13
CA VAL A 92 23.01 -22.34 2.25
C VAL A 92 22.36 -21.22 3.04
N TYR A 93 23.10 -20.12 3.19
CA TYR A 93 22.63 -18.86 3.77
C TYR A 93 22.25 -17.90 2.64
N ARG A 94 20.98 -17.46 2.61
CA ARG A 94 20.57 -16.39 1.69
C ARG A 94 19.90 -15.26 2.48
N PRO A 95 20.36 -14.01 2.33
CA PRO A 95 19.71 -12.88 2.98
C PRO A 95 18.28 -12.75 2.48
N LYS A 96 17.32 -12.61 3.41
CA LYS A 96 15.92 -12.35 3.12
C LYS A 96 15.56 -10.97 3.63
N THR A 97 15.07 -10.12 2.73
CA THR A 97 14.56 -8.81 3.11
C THR A 97 13.12 -8.96 3.64
N VAL A 98 12.91 -8.57 4.90
CA VAL A 98 11.61 -8.64 5.58
C VAL A 98 11.09 -7.22 5.81
N LYS A 99 9.78 -7.02 5.61
CA LYS A 99 9.10 -5.76 5.91
C LYS A 99 8.89 -5.63 7.41
N VAL A 100 9.35 -4.53 7.99
CA VAL A 100 9.26 -4.27 9.43
C VAL A 100 7.91 -3.59 9.76
N PRO A 101 7.21 -4.01 10.84
CA PRO A 101 6.02 -3.32 11.33
C PRO A 101 6.31 -1.85 11.62
N ILE A 102 5.31 -0.99 11.47
CA ILE A 102 5.47 0.48 11.62
C ILE A 102 5.98 0.85 13.03
N ALA A 103 5.54 0.13 14.06
CA ALA A 103 5.96 0.33 15.44
C ALA A 103 7.45 0.03 15.69
N ASP A 104 8.07 -0.79 14.83
CA ASP A 104 9.45 -1.26 14.99
C ASP A 104 10.41 -0.54 14.01
N TRP A 105 9.95 0.52 13.34
CA TRP A 105 10.81 1.35 12.50
C TRP A 105 11.83 2.08 13.37
N GLU A 106 13.09 2.05 12.94
CA GLU A 106 14.22 2.63 13.67
C GLU A 106 14.10 4.16 13.77
N VAL A 107 13.61 4.79 12.70
CA VAL A 107 13.33 6.23 12.67
C VAL A 107 11.96 6.46 12.04
N CYS A 108 11.13 7.25 12.71
CA CYS A 108 9.85 7.70 12.19
C CYS A 108 9.58 9.15 12.64
N LEU A 109 10.13 10.11 11.90
CA LEU A 109 9.92 11.54 12.13
C LEU A 109 8.67 11.99 11.38
N GLN A 110 7.60 12.25 12.12
CA GLN A 110 6.34 12.76 11.57
C GLN A 110 6.47 14.25 11.24
N ALA A 111 5.72 14.72 10.23
CA ALA A 111 5.71 16.12 9.80
C ALA A 111 7.11 16.71 9.49
N ALA A 112 8.05 15.88 9.04
CA ALA A 112 9.38 16.30 8.62
C ALA A 112 9.36 17.15 7.33
N HIS A 113 8.28 17.04 6.55
CA HIS A 113 8.04 17.83 5.34
C HIS A 113 6.54 17.87 5.00
N PRO A 114 6.10 18.73 4.07
CA PRO A 114 4.72 18.71 3.60
C PRO A 114 4.34 17.34 3.02
N GLY A 115 3.18 16.85 3.41
CA GLY A 115 2.55 15.62 2.91
C GLY A 115 1.25 15.93 2.17
N TYR A 116 0.79 14.99 1.35
CA TYR A 116 -0.55 15.03 0.73
C TYR A 116 -1.65 14.66 1.73
N ILE A 117 -1.30 13.89 2.75
CA ILE A 117 -2.19 13.47 3.83
C ILE A 117 -1.51 13.67 5.19
N GLY A 118 -2.29 13.68 6.26
CA GLY A 118 -1.75 13.66 7.63
C GLY A 118 -1.26 12.28 8.05
N TRP A 119 -0.45 12.23 9.12
CA TRP A 119 0.04 10.96 9.68
C TRP A 119 -1.09 10.05 10.19
N GLU A 120 -2.10 10.64 10.85
CA GLU A 120 -3.27 9.90 11.33
C GLU A 120 -4.05 9.25 10.19
N GLU A 121 -4.28 10.00 9.10
CA GLU A 121 -4.93 9.47 7.90
C GLU A 121 -4.09 8.35 7.27
N PHE A 122 -2.76 8.47 7.24
CA PHE A 122 -1.89 7.41 6.75
C PHE A 122 -2.04 6.14 7.59
N MET A 123 -2.03 6.24 8.92
CA MET A 123 -2.21 5.09 9.81
C MET A 123 -3.57 4.43 9.64
N GLU A 124 -4.64 5.22 9.49
CA GLU A 124 -5.97 4.71 9.19
C GLU A 124 -6.02 4.00 7.84
N ASN A 125 -5.37 4.56 6.82
CA ASN A 125 -5.22 3.89 5.53
C ASN A 125 -4.46 2.57 5.65
N GLN A 126 -3.41 2.49 6.47
CA GLN A 126 -2.70 1.22 6.72
C GLN A 126 -3.59 0.19 7.41
N ARG A 127 -4.42 0.59 8.38
CA ARG A 127 -5.40 -0.30 9.03
C ARG A 127 -6.41 -0.84 8.01
N ARG A 128 -6.99 0.03 7.19
CA ARG A 128 -7.92 -0.35 6.10
C ARG A 128 -7.26 -1.33 5.13
N LEU A 129 -6.03 -1.04 4.71
CA LEU A 129 -5.28 -1.94 3.83
C LEU A 129 -5.00 -3.28 4.48
N ALA A 130 -4.66 -3.33 5.76
CA ALA A 130 -4.45 -4.58 6.50
C ALA A 130 -5.75 -5.39 6.60
N ASN A 131 -6.87 -4.73 6.90
CA ASN A 131 -8.20 -5.37 6.93
C ASN A 131 -8.62 -5.90 5.56
N ASN A 132 -8.18 -5.27 4.47
CA ASN A 132 -8.49 -5.73 3.12
C ASN A 132 -7.77 -7.02 2.71
N ILE A 133 -6.70 -7.41 3.42
CA ILE A 133 -5.93 -8.63 3.11
C ILE A 133 -6.73 -9.84 3.61
N ASN A 134 -7.18 -10.68 2.67
CA ASN A 134 -7.76 -11.98 2.99
C ASN A 134 -6.70 -12.90 3.60
N ARG A 135 -6.64 -12.99 4.95
CA ARG A 135 -5.86 -14.00 5.67
C ARG A 135 -6.78 -15.13 6.12
N TYR A 136 -7.08 -16.05 5.19
CA TYR A 136 -7.90 -17.23 5.46
C TYR A 136 -7.37 -18.06 6.65
N ALA A 137 -6.05 -18.13 6.83
CA ALA A 137 -5.41 -18.86 7.94
C ALA A 137 -5.54 -18.18 9.32
N ALA A 138 -5.89 -16.90 9.37
CA ALA A 138 -5.93 -16.11 10.62
C ALA A 138 -7.35 -15.63 10.97
N GLY A 139 -8.39 -16.19 10.33
CA GLY A 139 -9.78 -15.86 10.64
C GLY A 139 -10.26 -14.48 10.18
N HIS A 140 -9.46 -13.73 9.42
CA HIS A 140 -9.81 -12.39 8.91
C HIS A 140 -10.64 -12.45 7.63
N SER A 141 -11.83 -11.85 7.67
CA SER A 141 -12.63 -11.54 6.47
C SER A 141 -12.05 -10.31 5.77
N GLY A 142 -11.38 -10.50 4.63
CA GLY A 142 -10.94 -9.39 3.79
C GLY A 142 -12.12 -8.74 3.04
N VAL A 143 -11.83 -7.82 2.11
CA VAL A 143 -12.88 -7.14 1.32
C VAL A 143 -13.81 -8.17 0.65
N PRO A 144 -15.14 -8.02 0.77
CA PRO A 144 -16.10 -8.88 0.08
C PRO A 144 -15.80 -8.96 -1.42
N ARG A 145 -15.61 -10.18 -1.92
CA ARG A 145 -15.46 -10.44 -3.36
C ARG A 145 -16.85 -10.68 -3.95
N LYS A 146 -17.02 -10.46 -5.27
CA LYS A 146 -18.27 -10.73 -6.01
C LYS A 146 -18.59 -12.25 -6.14
N GLY A 147 -18.38 -13.04 -5.10
CA GLY A 147 -18.80 -14.44 -5.04
C GLY A 147 -20.23 -14.54 -4.51
N ALA A 148 -20.98 -15.56 -4.93
CA ALA A 148 -22.35 -15.80 -4.48
C ALA A 148 -22.47 -16.20 -2.99
N ALA A 149 -21.35 -16.39 -2.30
CA ALA A 149 -21.32 -16.73 -0.89
C ALA A 149 -21.29 -15.46 -0.01
N LEU A 150 -22.45 -15.10 0.53
CA LEU A 150 -22.64 -13.96 1.44
C LEU A 150 -21.70 -13.99 2.67
N LEU A 151 -21.28 -15.19 3.09
CA LEU A 151 -20.45 -15.44 4.28
C LEU A 151 -19.04 -15.95 3.96
N GLN A 152 -18.51 -15.67 2.77
CA GLN A 152 -17.21 -16.20 2.35
C GLN A 152 -16.09 -15.76 3.32
N GLY A 153 -15.56 -16.70 4.10
CA GLY A 153 -14.53 -16.47 5.12
C GLY A 153 -15.04 -16.13 6.53
N ILE A 154 -16.37 -16.04 6.73
CA ILE A 154 -17.02 -15.79 8.02
C ILE A 154 -17.59 -17.09 8.61
N ALA A 155 -18.24 -17.91 7.78
CA ALA A 155 -18.83 -19.16 8.23
C ALA A 155 -17.77 -20.21 8.60
N VAL A 156 -18.02 -20.94 9.69
CA VAL A 156 -17.19 -22.07 10.15
C VAL A 156 -18.12 -23.25 10.40
N CYS A 157 -17.73 -24.45 9.99
CA CYS A 157 -18.50 -25.65 10.31
C CYS A 157 -18.48 -25.92 11.83
N GLY A 158 -19.64 -25.84 12.49
CA GLY A 158 -19.77 -26.14 13.92
C GLY A 158 -19.48 -27.60 14.32
N ARG A 159 -19.32 -28.50 13.34
CA ARG A 159 -19.05 -29.92 13.57
C ARG A 159 -17.58 -30.31 13.37
N CYS A 160 -16.87 -29.66 12.45
CA CYS A 160 -15.48 -30.00 12.14
C CYS A 160 -14.51 -28.81 12.17
N GLY A 161 -14.97 -27.60 12.47
CA GLY A 161 -14.15 -26.40 12.60
C GLY A 161 -13.55 -25.87 11.30
N ARG A 162 -13.84 -26.48 10.15
CA ARG A 162 -13.34 -26.04 8.84
C ARG A 162 -14.17 -24.88 8.30
N ARG A 163 -13.51 -23.91 7.66
CA ARG A 163 -14.11 -22.76 6.96
C ARG A 163 -14.14 -23.01 5.47
#